data_AF-A0A382ZJV1-F1
#
_entry.id   AF-A0A382ZJV1-F1
#
_cell.length_a   1.000
_cell.length_b   1.000
_cell.length_c   1.000
_cell.angle_alpha   90.00
_cell.angle_beta   90.00
_cell.angle_gamma   90.00
#
_symmetry.space_group_name_H-M   'P 1'
#
loop_
_entity.id
_entity.type
_entity.pdbx_description
1 polymer ?
#
loop_
_entity_poly.entity_id
_entity_poly.type
_entity_poly.pdbx_seq_one_letter_code
_entity_poly.pdbx_strand_id
1 'polypeptide(L)'
;MAGFKAHMAFGMLTGAAWTAVAIALSLITLWIAPIVFFAGFIGAFLPDLDSDTGKPLRILLLCTGAAGAAMAGLYLLETGQTELKLFAVYTIGAFLFVYFILGGIFKKLTHHRGIFHSVPAAILAMLVTLTILNNFDLDAPMKMATSMAVGIGYLSHLIL
;
A
#
# COMPACT_ATOMS: atom_id res chain seq x y z
N MET A 1 8.77 -4.61 -19.62
CA MET A 1 7.88 -3.94 -18.66
C MET A 1 6.68 -3.42 -19.40
N ALA A 2 5.56 -4.06 -19.18
CA ALA A 2 4.28 -3.60 -19.66
C ALA A 2 3.97 -2.18 -19.12
N GLY A 3 3.12 -1.43 -19.82
CA GLY A 3 2.74 -0.09 -19.37
C GLY A 3 1.87 -0.14 -18.10
N PHE A 4 1.73 0.99 -17.40
CA PHE A 4 0.87 1.14 -16.20
C PHE A 4 -0.53 0.53 -16.36
N LYS A 5 -1.15 0.65 -17.55
CA LYS A 5 -2.48 0.08 -17.83
C LYS A 5 -2.48 -1.45 -17.80
N ALA A 6 -1.39 -2.09 -18.24
CA ALA A 6 -1.25 -3.54 -18.24
C ALA A 6 -1.06 -4.06 -16.81
N HIS A 7 -0.17 -3.44 -16.01
CA HIS A 7 -0.03 -3.78 -14.58
C HIS A 7 -1.34 -3.57 -13.81
N MET A 8 -2.08 -2.51 -14.12
CA MET A 8 -3.41 -2.27 -13.55
C MET A 8 -4.40 -3.38 -13.89
N ALA A 9 -4.55 -3.70 -15.18
CA ALA A 9 -5.50 -4.71 -15.64
C ALA A 9 -5.15 -6.10 -15.10
N PHE A 10 -3.87 -6.48 -15.15
CA PHE A 10 -3.42 -7.78 -14.68
C PHE A 10 -3.48 -7.89 -13.16
N GLY A 11 -3.12 -6.83 -12.42
CA GLY A 11 -3.28 -6.77 -10.98
C GLY A 11 -4.73 -6.88 -10.52
N MET A 12 -5.67 -6.24 -11.23
CA MET A 12 -7.11 -6.43 -10.99
C MET A 12 -7.53 -7.87 -11.25
N LEU A 13 -7.08 -8.47 -12.35
CA LEU A 13 -7.40 -9.85 -12.71
C LEU A 13 -6.88 -10.84 -11.66
N THR A 14 -5.60 -10.74 -11.28
CA THR A 14 -4.99 -11.64 -10.30
C THR A 14 -5.56 -11.44 -8.89
N GLY A 15 -5.86 -10.20 -8.50
CA GLY A 15 -6.54 -9.90 -7.24
C GLY A 15 -7.94 -10.51 -7.19
N ALA A 16 -8.73 -10.39 -8.27
CA ALA A 16 -10.06 -10.98 -8.35
C ALA A 16 -10.00 -12.52 -8.36
N ALA A 17 -9.08 -13.11 -9.13
CA ALA A 17 -8.90 -14.55 -9.20
C ALA A 17 -8.53 -15.13 -7.84
N TRP A 18 -7.55 -14.54 -7.14
CA TRP A 18 -7.17 -14.99 -5.81
C TRP A 18 -8.31 -14.83 -4.79
N THR A 19 -9.03 -13.72 -4.83
CA THR A 19 -10.18 -13.49 -3.95
C THR A 19 -11.26 -14.55 -4.17
N ALA A 20 -11.56 -14.90 -5.43
CA ALA A 20 -12.52 -15.95 -5.76
C ALA A 20 -12.06 -17.33 -5.24
N VAL A 21 -10.77 -17.66 -5.39
CA VAL A 21 -10.17 -18.88 -4.84
C VAL A 21 -10.27 -18.90 -3.31
N ALA A 22 -9.95 -17.80 -2.65
CA ALA A 22 -10.01 -17.69 -1.19
C ALA A 22 -11.44 -17.86 -0.66
N ILE A 23 -12.46 -17.35 -1.37
CA ILE A 23 -13.88 -17.59 -1.04
C ILE A 23 -14.24 -19.06 -1.27
N ALA A 24 -13.86 -19.64 -2.41
CA ALA A 24 -14.19 -21.02 -2.77
C ALA A 24 -13.59 -22.04 -1.79
N LEU A 25 -12.42 -21.74 -1.21
CA LEU A 25 -11.76 -22.53 -0.18
C LEU A 25 -12.20 -22.17 1.25
N SER A 26 -13.20 -21.29 1.42
CA SER A 26 -13.69 -20.82 2.72
C SER A 26 -12.59 -20.21 3.60
N LEU A 27 -11.55 -19.61 3.01
CA LEU A 27 -10.47 -18.93 3.73
C LEU A 27 -10.89 -17.53 4.18
N ILE A 28 -11.84 -16.92 3.47
CA ILE A 28 -12.36 -15.58 3.75
C ILE A 28 -13.87 -15.56 3.59
N THR A 29 -14.51 -14.62 4.28
CA THR A 29 -15.93 -14.31 4.10
C THR A 29 -16.12 -13.28 2.97
N LEU A 30 -17.34 -13.19 2.43
CA LEU A 30 -17.69 -12.17 1.43
C LEU A 30 -17.46 -10.73 1.92
N TRP A 31 -17.53 -10.51 3.24
CA TRP A 31 -17.29 -9.20 3.84
C TRP A 31 -15.85 -8.71 3.70
N ILE A 32 -14.86 -9.63 3.73
CA ILE A 32 -13.44 -9.30 3.61
C ILE A 32 -12.95 -9.38 2.16
N ALA A 33 -13.74 -9.95 1.24
CA ALA A 33 -13.39 -10.09 -0.17
C ALA A 33 -12.91 -8.78 -0.83
N PRO A 34 -13.53 -7.60 -0.62
CA PRO A 34 -13.01 -6.35 -1.19
C PRO A 34 -11.61 -6.00 -0.70
N ILE A 35 -11.31 -6.25 0.58
CA ILE A 35 -9.99 -5.97 1.18
C ILE A 35 -8.94 -6.86 0.54
N VAL A 36 -9.23 -8.16 0.36
CA VAL A 36 -8.31 -9.13 -0.25
C VAL A 36 -8.07 -8.79 -1.72
N PHE A 37 -9.12 -8.41 -2.46
CA PHE A 37 -9.00 -7.93 -3.83
C PHE A 37 -8.08 -6.71 -3.93
N PHE A 38 -8.33 -5.68 -3.12
CA PHE A 38 -7.53 -4.46 -3.16
C PHE A 38 -6.10 -4.69 -2.67
N ALA A 39 -5.88 -5.59 -1.72
CA ALA A 39 -4.54 -5.99 -1.29
C ALA A 39 -3.73 -6.59 -2.47
N GLY A 40 -4.34 -7.47 -3.26
CA GLY A 40 -3.70 -8.00 -4.46
C GLY A 40 -3.49 -6.94 -5.55
N PHE A 41 -4.49 -6.09 -5.79
CA PHE A 41 -4.39 -5.00 -6.75
C PHE A 41 -3.25 -4.02 -6.39
N ILE A 42 -3.15 -3.61 -5.12
CA ILE A 42 -2.08 -2.73 -4.63
C ILE A 42 -0.73 -3.44 -4.71
N GLY A 43 -0.69 -4.74 -4.38
CA GLY A 43 0.50 -5.58 -4.50
C GLY A 43 1.17 -5.50 -5.87
N ALA A 44 0.37 -5.42 -6.95
CA ALA A 44 0.87 -5.32 -8.33
C ALA A 44 1.59 -4.01 -8.66
N PHE A 45 1.49 -2.97 -7.82
CA PHE A 45 2.19 -1.70 -8.00
C PHE A 45 3.34 -1.48 -7.01
N LEU A 46 3.54 -2.39 -6.05
CA LEU A 46 4.63 -2.29 -5.08
C LEU A 46 6.03 -2.28 -5.74
N PRO A 47 6.30 -3.04 -6.83
CA PRO A 47 7.59 -2.94 -7.54
C PRO A 47 7.84 -1.54 -8.12
N ASP A 48 6.81 -0.94 -8.73
CA ASP A 48 6.86 0.39 -9.38
C ASP A 48 7.11 1.56 -8.41
N LEU A 49 7.11 1.31 -7.09
CA LEU A 49 7.43 2.35 -6.10
C LEU A 49 8.88 2.83 -6.23
N ASP A 50 9.79 2.02 -6.80
CA ASP A 50 11.19 2.39 -7.00
C ASP A 50 11.42 3.45 -8.10
N SER A 51 10.37 3.83 -8.84
CA SER A 51 10.43 4.83 -9.90
C SER A 51 10.12 6.25 -9.39
N ASP A 52 11.13 7.13 -9.42
CA ASP A 52 11.02 8.53 -8.94
C ASP A 52 9.92 9.36 -9.63
N THR A 53 9.63 9.02 -10.89
CA THR A 53 8.59 9.64 -11.72
C THR A 53 7.36 8.76 -11.88
N GLY A 54 7.32 7.62 -11.19
CA GLY A 54 6.24 6.64 -11.23
C GLY A 54 4.93 7.22 -10.68
N LYS A 55 3.83 6.91 -11.35
CA LYS A 55 2.48 7.22 -10.83
C LYS A 55 2.23 6.55 -9.47
N PRO A 56 2.63 5.28 -9.23
CA PRO A 56 2.41 4.62 -7.94
C PRO A 56 3.04 5.35 -6.77
N LEU A 57 4.32 5.72 -6.86
CA LEU A 57 5.00 6.47 -5.80
C LEU A 57 4.32 7.82 -5.52
N ARG A 58 3.94 8.55 -6.57
CA ARG A 58 3.23 9.83 -6.43
C ARG A 58 1.89 9.66 -5.70
N ILE A 59 1.11 8.65 -6.07
CA ILE A 59 -0.18 8.36 -5.43
C ILE A 59 0.05 8.00 -3.95
N LEU A 60 1.03 7.14 -3.66
CA LEU A 60 1.38 6.75 -2.29
C LEU A 60 1.67 8.00 -1.43
N LEU A 61 2.58 8.87 -1.88
CA LEU A 61 2.98 10.07 -1.13
C LEU A 61 1.83 11.06 -0.93
N LEU A 62 0.94 11.22 -1.91
CA LEU A 62 -0.25 12.07 -1.77
C LEU A 62 -1.22 11.51 -0.73
N CYS A 63 -1.50 10.20 -0.78
CA CYS A 63 -2.39 9.53 0.17
C CYS A 63 -1.82 9.55 1.58
N THR A 64 -0.54 9.18 1.76
CA THR A 64 0.10 9.18 3.08
C THR A 64 0.29 10.59 3.61
N GLY A 65 0.56 11.58 2.75
CA GLY A 65 0.63 12.98 3.13
C GLY A 65 -0.72 13.50 3.61
N ALA A 66 -1.81 13.18 2.90
CA ALA A 66 -3.16 13.53 3.30
C ALA A 66 -3.55 12.87 4.63
N ALA A 67 -3.20 11.59 4.82
CA ALA A 67 -3.42 10.89 6.07
C ALA A 67 -2.62 11.53 7.23
N GLY A 68 -1.36 11.89 7.00
CA GLY A 68 -0.53 12.61 7.97
C GLY A 68 -1.13 13.96 8.36
N ALA A 69 -1.62 14.73 7.39
CA ALA A 69 -2.31 15.98 7.63
C ALA A 69 -3.60 15.80 8.44
N ALA A 70 -4.40 14.78 8.10
CA ALA A 70 -5.61 14.44 8.84
C ALA A 70 -5.31 14.05 10.29
N MET A 71 -4.29 13.20 10.53
CA MET A 71 -3.86 12.83 11.88
C MET A 71 -3.39 14.03 12.68
N ALA A 72 -2.59 14.93 12.08
CA ALA A 72 -2.16 16.17 12.73
C ALA A 72 -3.36 17.07 13.10
N GLY A 73 -4.34 17.17 12.20
CA GLY A 73 -5.56 17.93 12.45
C GLY A 73 -6.40 17.34 13.57
N LEU A 74 -6.60 16.02 13.59
CA LEU A 74 -7.34 15.32 14.66
C LEU A 74 -6.66 15.52 16.02
N TYR A 75 -5.34 15.38 16.09
CA TYR A 75 -4.57 15.62 17.32
C TYR A 75 -4.72 17.06 17.84
N LEU A 76 -4.73 18.05 16.95
CA LEU A 76 -4.93 19.45 17.34
C LEU A 76 -6.33 19.74 17.85
N LEU A 77 -7.36 19.11 17.25
CA LEU A 77 -8.73 19.20 17.74
C LEU A 77 -8.86 18.59 19.14
N GLU A 78 -8.23 17.43 19.37
CA GLU A 78 -8.22 16.77 20.69
C GLU A 78 -7.53 17.59 21.77
N THR A 79 -6.48 18.34 21.41
CA THR A 79 -5.78 19.25 22.34
C THR A 79 -6.48 20.60 22.52
N GLY A 80 -7.63 20.81 21.87
CA GLY A 80 -8.42 22.04 22.00
C GLY A 80 -7.81 23.26 21.32
N GLN A 81 -6.90 23.07 20.35
CA GLN A 81 -6.27 24.17 19.62
C GLN A 81 -7.27 24.84 18.66
N THR A 82 -7.66 26.07 18.97
CA THR A 82 -8.64 26.84 18.19
C THR A 82 -7.99 27.85 17.25
N GLU A 83 -6.69 28.09 17.37
CA GLU A 83 -5.97 29.02 16.51
C GLU A 83 -5.81 28.46 15.08
N LEU A 84 -6.55 29.05 14.14
CA LEU A 84 -6.54 28.64 12.73
C LEU A 84 -5.14 28.66 12.09
N LYS A 85 -4.28 29.62 12.49
CA LYS A 85 -2.91 29.72 11.98
C LYS A 85 -2.07 28.50 12.37
N LEU A 86 -2.09 28.12 13.65
CA LEU A 86 -1.40 26.93 14.15
C LEU A 86 -1.96 25.68 13.48
N PHE A 87 -3.29 25.56 13.40
CA PHE A 87 -3.95 24.44 12.72
C PHE A 87 -3.47 24.27 11.27
N ALA A 88 -3.45 25.34 10.49
CA ALA A 88 -2.98 25.32 9.11
C ALA A 88 -1.49 24.96 9.01
N VAL A 89 -0.65 25.54 9.87
CA VAL A 89 0.81 25.27 9.86
C VAL A 89 1.09 23.79 10.12
N TYR A 90 0.46 23.17 11.11
CA TYR A 90 0.72 21.77 11.43
C TYR A 90 0.13 20.80 10.40
N THR A 91 -1.08 21.03 9.92
CA THR A 91 -1.72 20.14 8.92
C THR A 91 -1.02 20.20 7.57
N ILE A 92 -0.77 21.41 7.04
CA ILE A 92 -0.02 21.61 5.80
C ILE A 92 1.44 21.16 6.00
N GLY A 93 2.04 21.50 7.14
CA GLY A 93 3.39 21.08 7.50
C GLY A 93 3.55 19.57 7.50
N ALA A 94 2.60 18.83 8.08
CA ALA A 94 2.60 17.37 8.08
C ALA A 94 2.51 16.79 6.65
N PHE A 95 1.62 17.34 5.81
CA PHE A 95 1.53 16.94 4.40
C PHE A 95 2.86 17.14 3.67
N LEU A 96 3.42 18.34 3.75
CA LEU A 96 4.65 18.70 3.05
C LEU A 96 5.85 17.91 3.59
N PHE A 97 5.88 17.64 4.89
CA PHE A 97 6.91 16.81 5.52
C PHE A 97 6.89 15.39 4.93
N VAL A 98 5.72 14.75 4.85
CA VAL A 98 5.59 13.43 4.24
C VAL A 98 5.97 13.47 2.77
N TYR A 99 5.45 14.44 2.01
CA TYR A 99 5.65 14.48 0.56
C TYR A 99 7.11 14.76 0.16
N PHE A 100 7.75 15.76 0.79
CA PHE A 100 9.10 16.20 0.41
C PHE A 100 10.20 15.52 1.21
N ILE A 101 10.06 15.40 2.54
CA ILE A 101 11.12 14.86 3.39
C ILE A 101 11.12 13.33 3.33
N LEU A 102 10.01 12.69 3.71
CA LEU A 102 9.92 11.23 3.68
C LEU A 102 9.99 10.72 2.23
N GLY A 103 9.30 11.39 1.30
CA GLY A 103 9.40 11.10 -0.12
C GLY A 103 10.83 11.23 -0.67
N GLY A 104 11.57 12.27 -0.28
CA GLY A 104 12.98 12.45 -0.67
C GLY A 104 13.89 11.36 -0.11
N ILE A 105 13.71 10.98 1.15
CA ILE A 105 14.43 9.87 1.78
C ILE A 105 14.14 8.56 1.05
N PHE A 106 12.86 8.27 0.78
CA PHE A 106 12.44 7.05 0.10
C PHE A 106 13.13 6.91 -1.26
N LYS A 107 13.07 7.95 -2.10
CA LYS A 107 13.72 7.98 -3.42
C LYS A 107 15.23 7.74 -3.35
N LYS A 108 15.89 8.31 -2.33
CA LYS A 108 17.33 8.11 -2.11
C LYS A 108 17.65 6.66 -1.73
N LEU A 109 16.79 6.00 -0.96
CA LEU A 109 16.97 4.60 -0.55
C LEU A 109 16.62 3.61 -1.68
N THR A 110 15.68 3.95 -2.56
CA THR A 110 15.21 3.06 -3.64
C THR A 110 15.95 3.22 -4.97
N HIS A 111 17.08 3.95 -5.00
CA HIS A 111 17.84 4.16 -6.24
C HIS A 111 18.35 2.84 -6.87
N HIS A 112 18.63 1.80 -6.08
CA HIS A 112 19.08 0.51 -6.60
C HIS A 112 17.90 -0.41 -7.00
N ARG A 113 17.37 -0.14 -8.21
CA ARG A 113 16.15 -0.69 -8.86
C ARG A 113 16.03 -2.22 -8.95
N GLY A 114 17.11 -2.96 -8.72
CA GLY A 114 17.11 -4.42 -8.89
C GLY A 114 16.35 -5.18 -7.80
N ILE A 115 16.33 -4.66 -6.57
CA ILE A 115 15.76 -5.40 -5.43
C ILE A 115 14.23 -5.44 -5.49
N PHE A 116 13.58 -4.35 -5.92
CA PHE A 116 12.12 -4.27 -6.08
C PHE A 116 11.57 -5.16 -7.20
N HIS A 117 12.44 -5.67 -8.08
CA HIS A 117 12.06 -6.54 -9.17
C HIS A 117 12.52 -7.98 -8.90
N SER A 118 12.27 -8.47 -7.68
CA SER A 118 12.77 -9.77 -7.22
C SER A 118 11.73 -10.58 -6.45
N VAL A 119 11.81 -11.91 -6.54
CA VAL A 119 10.98 -12.84 -5.76
C VAL A 119 11.18 -12.65 -4.24
N PRO A 120 12.42 -12.44 -3.71
CA PRO A 120 12.60 -12.10 -2.31
C PRO A 120 11.83 -10.87 -1.86
N ALA A 121 11.71 -9.83 -2.70
CA ALA A 121 10.94 -8.64 -2.36
C ALA A 121 9.43 -8.90 -2.35
N ALA A 122 8.91 -9.78 -3.23
CA ALA A 122 7.52 -10.23 -3.18
C ALA A 122 7.21 -10.98 -1.87
N ILE A 123 8.11 -11.89 -1.45
CA ILE A 123 7.98 -12.62 -0.18
C ILE A 123 8.05 -11.64 1.01
N LEU A 124 8.97 -10.68 0.97
CA LEU A 124 9.08 -9.67 2.01
C LEU A 124 7.79 -8.84 2.12
N ALA A 125 7.22 -8.38 0.99
CA ALA A 125 5.96 -7.64 0.98
C ALA A 125 4.81 -8.44 1.59
N MET A 126 4.72 -9.73 1.26
CA MET A 126 3.75 -10.66 1.87
C MET A 126 3.96 -10.78 3.39
N LEU A 127 5.19 -11.02 3.85
CA LEU A 127 5.50 -11.20 5.28
C LEU A 127 5.29 -9.92 6.10
N VAL A 128 5.66 -8.76 5.54
CA VAL A 128 5.39 -7.45 6.15
C VAL A 128 3.88 -7.23 6.29
N THR A 129 3.12 -7.55 5.24
CA THR A 129 1.65 -7.47 5.29
C THR A 129 1.07 -8.38 6.38
N LEU A 130 1.53 -9.64 6.46
CA LEU A 130 1.10 -10.58 7.50
C LEU A 130 1.44 -10.07 8.90
N THR A 131 2.64 -9.50 9.08
CA THR A 131 3.08 -8.93 10.36
C THR A 131 2.21 -7.76 10.78
N ILE A 132 1.84 -6.88 9.85
CA ILE A 132 0.90 -5.79 10.12
C ILE A 132 -0.46 -6.36 10.54
N LEU A 133 -0.99 -7.31 9.77
CA LEU A 133 -2.30 -7.93 10.03
C LEU A 133 -2.37 -8.68 11.37
N ASN A 134 -1.24 -9.19 11.89
CA ASN A 134 -1.20 -9.82 13.20
C ASN A 134 -1.52 -8.87 14.38
N ASN A 135 -1.47 -7.56 14.17
CA ASN A 135 -1.90 -6.57 15.16
C ASN A 135 -3.42 -6.35 15.20
N PHE A 136 -4.17 -7.01 14.30
CA PHE A 136 -5.62 -6.91 14.23
C PHE A 136 -6.28 -8.22 14.66
N ASP A 137 -7.48 -8.11 15.24
CA ASP A 137 -8.31 -9.24 15.65
C ASP A 137 -9.07 -9.81 14.43
N LEU A 138 -8.34 -10.55 13.60
CA LEU A 138 -8.84 -11.26 12.42
C LEU A 138 -8.45 -12.73 12.50
N ASP A 139 -9.25 -13.60 11.89
CA ASP A 139 -8.96 -15.02 11.82
C ASP A 139 -7.67 -15.29 11.03
N ALA A 140 -6.91 -16.31 11.43
CA ALA A 140 -5.63 -16.65 10.80
C ALA A 140 -5.76 -16.90 9.27
N PRO A 141 -6.77 -17.64 8.76
CA PRO A 141 -6.96 -17.81 7.32
C PRO A 141 -7.17 -16.49 6.58
N MET A 142 -7.85 -15.51 7.18
CA MET A 142 -8.06 -14.19 6.57
C MET A 142 -6.77 -13.40 6.46
N LYS A 143 -5.95 -13.42 7.54
CA LYS A 143 -4.64 -12.76 7.56
C LYS A 143 -3.71 -13.35 6.49
N MET A 144 -3.69 -14.67 6.38
CA MET A 144 -2.90 -15.39 5.39
C MET A 144 -3.40 -15.12 3.97
N ALA A 145 -4.71 -15.22 3.71
CA ALA A 145 -5.26 -14.96 2.38
C ALA A 145 -5.01 -13.52 1.91
N THR A 146 -5.13 -12.53 2.81
CA THR A 146 -4.89 -11.12 2.48
C THR A 146 -3.41 -10.85 2.20
N SER A 147 -2.49 -11.39 3.01
CA SER A 147 -1.05 -11.24 2.77
C SER A 147 -0.60 -11.96 1.50
N MET A 148 -1.12 -13.17 1.23
CA MET A 148 -0.89 -13.88 -0.02
C MET A 148 -1.38 -13.09 -1.23
N ALA A 149 -2.51 -12.36 -1.11
CA ALA A 149 -3.00 -11.52 -2.19
C ALA A 149 -1.96 -10.49 -2.61
N VAL A 150 -1.33 -9.79 -1.65
CA VAL A 150 -0.24 -8.84 -1.92
C VAL A 150 0.91 -9.51 -2.67
N GLY A 151 1.34 -10.69 -2.21
CA GLY A 151 2.40 -11.46 -2.86
C GLY A 151 2.04 -11.86 -4.30
N ILE A 152 0.83 -12.37 -4.54
CA ILE A 152 0.34 -12.75 -5.88
C ILE A 152 0.27 -11.53 -6.80
N GLY A 153 -0.24 -10.40 -6.29
CA GLY A 153 -0.21 -9.13 -6.99
C GLY A 153 1.19 -8.73 -7.40
N TYR A 154 2.15 -8.79 -6.46
CA TYR A 154 3.54 -8.49 -6.73
C TYR A 154 4.16 -9.40 -7.80
N LEU A 155 3.92 -10.72 -7.71
CA LEU A 155 4.39 -11.67 -8.71
C LEU A 155 3.77 -11.42 -10.08
N SER A 156 2.52 -10.96 -10.13
CA SER A 156 1.85 -10.59 -11.38
C SER A 156 2.61 -9.48 -12.14
N HIS A 157 3.22 -8.56 -11.39
CA HIS A 157 4.06 -7.51 -11.95
C HIS A 157 5.37 -8.06 -12.52
N LEU A 158 6.03 -9.00 -11.82
CA LEU A 158 7.29 -9.58 -12.28
C LEU A 158 7.16 -10.40 -13.57
N ILE A 159 5.95 -10.86 -13.90
CA ILE A 159 5.65 -11.62 -15.12
C ILE A 159 5.48 -10.67 -16.34
N LEU A 160 5.22 -9.38 -16.13
CA LEU A 160 4.91 -8.37 -17.16
C LEU A 160 6.08 -7.41 -17.46
#